data_AF-A0A377CZH8-F1
#
_entry.id   AF-A0A377CZH8-F1
#
_cell.length_a   1.000
_cell.length_b   1.000
_cell.length_c   1.000
_cell.angle_alpha   90.00
_cell.angle_beta   90.00
_cell.angle_gamma   90.00
#
_symmetry.space_group_name_H-M   'P 1'
#
loop_
_entity.id
_entity.type
_entity.pdbx_description
1 polymer ?
#
loop_
_entity_poly.entity_id
_entity_poly.type
_entity_poly.pdbx_seq_one_letter_code
_entity_poly.pdbx_strand_id
1 'polypeptide(L)'
;MKLKPLFENSATRAFGPAGFLEQDDSENWCEIQKLLKGHRARNSKLCLEMGLGQEKRRDDGIPGITNYIFSETAARGMYQRWADLLSSESGRKCSIKPPLTSRR
;
A
#
# COMPACT_ATOMS: atom_id res chain seq x y z
N MET A 1 28.52 -8.69 23.59
CA MET A 1 27.56 -7.82 22.87
C MET A 1 26.24 -8.57 22.73
N LYS A 2 25.09 -7.97 23.04
CA LYS A 2 23.77 -8.67 22.95
C LYS A 2 23.14 -8.39 21.57
N LEU A 3 22.49 -9.40 20.99
CA LEU A 3 21.88 -9.32 19.65
C LEU A 3 20.71 -8.34 19.58
N LYS A 4 19.85 -8.32 20.59
CA LYS A 4 18.66 -7.45 20.62
C LYS A 4 19.01 -5.94 20.53
N PRO A 5 19.93 -5.40 21.37
CA PRO A 5 20.36 -4.00 21.24
C PRO A 5 20.94 -3.62 19.87
N LEU A 6 21.54 -4.57 19.15
CA LEU A 6 22.04 -4.32 17.80
C LEU A 6 20.90 -4.10 16.80
N PHE A 7 19.86 -4.95 16.85
CA PHE A 7 18.68 -4.78 16.02
C PHE A 7 17.94 -3.49 16.34
N GLU A 8 17.79 -3.15 17.63
CA GLU A 8 17.17 -1.88 18.05
C GLU A 8 17.93 -0.68 17.48
N ASN A 9 19.26 -0.62 17.68
CA ASN A 9 20.08 0.46 17.15
C ASN A 9 20.06 0.54 15.62
N SER A 10 20.04 -0.61 14.93
CA SER A 10 19.97 -0.64 13.47
C SER A 10 18.61 -0.16 12.96
N ALA A 11 17.52 -0.57 13.59
CA ALA A 11 16.17 -0.17 13.22
C ALA A 11 15.97 1.33 13.43
N THR A 12 16.36 1.88 14.58
CA THR A 12 16.23 3.31 14.86
C THR A 12 17.11 4.18 13.96
N ARG A 13 18.30 3.70 13.57
CA ARG A 13 19.17 4.45 12.64
C ARG A 13 18.64 4.48 11.21
N ALA A 14 17.83 3.50 10.80
CA ALA A 14 17.24 3.44 9.46
C ALA A 14 15.85 4.09 9.43
N PHE A 15 14.96 3.67 10.32
CA PHE A 15 13.52 3.97 10.33
C PHE A 15 13.05 4.71 11.59
N GLY A 16 13.97 5.23 12.41
CA GLY A 16 13.63 6.10 13.53
C GLY A 16 13.38 7.55 13.07
N PRO A 17 13.00 8.46 13.99
CA PRO A 17 12.73 9.87 13.66
C PRO A 17 13.91 10.62 13.03
N ALA A 18 15.14 10.21 13.34
CA ALA A 18 16.38 10.71 12.74
C ALA A 18 17.02 9.66 11.79
N GLY A 19 16.25 8.67 11.35
CA GLY A 19 16.70 7.60 10.48
C GLY A 19 16.82 8.07 9.04
N PHE A 20 17.89 7.69 8.35
CA PHE A 20 18.19 8.24 7.03
C PHE A 20 17.24 7.74 5.93
N LEU A 21 16.68 6.53 6.05
CA LEU A 21 15.69 6.03 5.09
C LEU A 21 14.33 6.70 5.31
N GLU A 22 13.90 6.84 6.57
CA GLU A 22 12.62 7.45 6.90
C GLU A 22 12.56 8.94 6.56
N GLN A 23 13.69 9.65 6.63
CA GLN A 23 13.78 11.05 6.23
C GLN A 23 13.46 11.24 4.74
N ASP A 24 14.01 10.39 3.88
CA ASP A 24 13.76 10.43 2.43
C ASP A 24 12.29 10.06 2.12
N ASP A 25 11.74 9.03 2.78
CA ASP A 25 10.33 8.63 2.62
C ASP A 25 9.36 9.74 3.08
N SER A 26 9.69 10.43 4.17
CA SER A 26 8.90 11.54 4.71
C SER A 26 8.81 12.72 3.75
N GLU A 27 9.90 13.05 3.04
CA GLU A 27 9.91 14.11 2.05
C GLU A 27 8.92 13.80 0.92
N ASN A 28 8.95 12.58 0.37
CA ASN A 28 8.03 12.13 -0.66
C ASN A 28 6.57 12.28 -0.21
N TRP A 29 6.23 11.82 1.00
CA TRP A 29 4.87 11.90 1.51
C TRP A 29 4.41 13.35 1.74
N CYS A 30 5.30 14.19 2.29
CA CYS A 30 4.99 15.59 2.55
C CYS A 30 4.73 16.37 1.27
N GLU A 31 5.58 16.20 0.25
CA GLU A 31 5.44 16.92 -1.02
C GLU A 31 4.20 16.49 -1.80
N ILE A 32 3.89 15.19 -1.85
CA ILE A 32 2.65 14.69 -2.46
C ILE A 32 1.43 15.35 -1.79
N GLN A 33 1.37 15.38 -0.45
CA GLN A 33 0.26 16.00 0.28
C GLN A 33 0.17 17.51 0.07
N LYS A 34 1.30 18.22 -0.03
CA LYS A 34 1.32 19.65 -0.35
C LYS A 34 0.76 19.90 -1.75
N LEU A 35 1.21 19.14 -2.75
CA LEU A 35 0.75 19.28 -4.14
C LEU A 35 -0.74 18.98 -4.31
N LEU A 36 -1.27 17.98 -3.62
CA LEU A 36 -2.67 17.59 -3.68
C LEU A 36 -3.64 18.64 -3.09
N LYS A 37 -3.15 19.74 -2.50
CA LYS A 37 -3.99 20.90 -2.16
C LYS A 37 -4.43 21.69 -3.41
N GLY A 38 -3.69 21.60 -4.51
CA GLY A 38 -3.99 22.30 -5.76
C GLY A 38 -5.23 21.75 -6.48
N HIS A 39 -6.06 22.63 -7.05
CA HIS A 39 -7.33 22.25 -7.69
C HIS A 39 -7.16 21.24 -8.84
N ARG A 40 -6.16 21.41 -9.71
CA ARG A 40 -5.94 20.47 -10.83
C ARG A 40 -5.38 19.13 -10.35
N ALA A 41 -4.43 19.17 -9.42
CA ALA A 41 -3.77 17.97 -8.90
C ALA A 41 -4.77 17.03 -8.18
N ARG A 42 -5.63 17.57 -7.31
CA ARG A 42 -6.61 16.76 -6.56
C ARG A 42 -7.71 16.11 -7.42
N ASN A 43 -7.93 16.62 -8.63
CA ASN A 43 -8.90 16.09 -9.57
C ASN A 43 -8.27 15.11 -10.58
N SER A 44 -6.97 14.85 -10.46
CA SER A 44 -6.25 13.86 -11.27
C SER A 44 -6.27 12.49 -10.58
N LYS A 45 -6.29 11.41 -11.38
CA LYS A 45 -6.23 10.03 -10.85
C LYS A 45 -4.79 9.63 -10.57
N LEU A 46 -4.55 8.90 -9.48
CA LEU A 46 -3.28 8.21 -9.24
C LEU A 46 -3.20 6.98 -10.15
N CYS A 47 -2.07 6.77 -10.80
CA CYS A 47 -1.81 5.57 -11.60
C CYS A 47 -1.44 4.41 -10.67
N LEU A 48 -2.15 3.30 -10.77
CA LEU A 48 -1.91 2.07 -10.00
C LEU A 48 -1.92 0.84 -10.93
N GLU A 49 -1.28 0.95 -12.08
CA GLU A 49 -1.32 -0.03 -13.17
C GLU A 49 -0.14 -1.02 -13.14
N MET A 50 0.82 -0.86 -12.21
CA MET A 50 1.99 -1.72 -12.15
C MET A 50 1.61 -3.17 -11.83
N GLY A 51 2.02 -4.09 -12.71
CA GLY A 51 1.74 -5.52 -12.61
C GLY A 51 0.27 -5.89 -12.86
N LEU A 52 -0.56 -4.99 -13.40
CA LEU A 52 -1.96 -5.27 -13.68
C LEU A 52 -2.10 -6.45 -14.66
N GLY A 53 -2.97 -7.41 -14.33
CA GLY A 53 -3.22 -8.61 -15.14
C GLY A 53 -2.21 -9.75 -14.91
N GLN A 54 -1.18 -9.53 -14.07
CA GLN A 54 -0.20 -10.56 -13.71
C GLN A 54 -0.50 -11.21 -12.34
N GLU A 55 -1.64 -10.86 -11.75
CA GLU A 55 -2.06 -11.41 -10.47
C GLU A 55 -2.42 -12.89 -10.56
N LYS A 56 -1.89 -13.69 -9.63
CA LYS A 56 -2.18 -15.13 -9.57
C LYS A 56 -2.24 -15.65 -8.14
N ARG A 57 -3.03 -16.70 -7.95
CA ARG A 57 -2.86 -17.60 -6.80
C ARG A 57 -1.62 -18.45 -7.07
N ARG A 58 -0.84 -18.72 -6.03
CA ARG A 58 0.35 -19.55 -6.16
C ARG A 58 0.00 -21.01 -5.88
N ASP A 59 0.65 -21.89 -6.63
CA ASP A 59 0.50 -23.34 -6.47
C ASP A 59 1.34 -23.90 -5.31
N ASP A 60 2.30 -23.11 -4.81
CA ASP A 60 3.18 -23.45 -3.68
C ASP A 60 2.52 -23.30 -2.29
N GLY A 61 1.21 -23.04 -2.26
CA GLY A 61 0.44 -22.96 -1.02
C GLY A 61 0.50 -21.60 -0.32
N ILE A 62 1.23 -20.61 -0.84
CA ILE A 62 1.19 -19.25 -0.28
C ILE A 62 -0.20 -18.63 -0.53
N PRO A 63 -0.91 -18.22 0.53
CA PRO A 63 -2.29 -17.78 0.40
C PRO A 63 -2.41 -16.39 -0.23
N GLY A 64 -3.63 -16.10 -0.69
CA GLY A 64 -3.99 -14.81 -1.25
C GLY A 64 -3.68 -14.67 -2.75
N ILE A 65 -3.86 -13.45 -3.25
CA ILE A 65 -3.49 -13.08 -4.61
C ILE A 65 -2.09 -12.49 -4.56
N THR A 66 -1.22 -12.99 -5.42
CA THR A 66 0.20 -12.62 -5.46
C THR A 66 0.59 -12.13 -6.84
N ASN A 67 1.76 -11.51 -6.93
CA ASN A 67 2.35 -11.00 -8.16
C ASN A 67 3.88 -10.90 -7.96
N TYR A 68 4.60 -10.41 -8.96
CA TYR A 68 6.01 -10.07 -8.84
C TYR A 68 6.26 -9.01 -7.76
N ILE A 69 7.47 -9.01 -7.17
CA ILE A 69 7.83 -8.13 -6.04
C ILE A 69 7.68 -6.65 -6.37
N PHE A 70 7.95 -6.25 -7.62
CA PHE A 70 7.64 -4.93 -8.14
C PHE A 70 6.25 -4.93 -8.78
N SER A 71 5.21 -4.75 -7.97
CA SER A 71 3.83 -4.60 -8.42
C SER A 71 2.99 -3.81 -7.42
N GLU A 72 1.87 -3.27 -7.88
CA GLU A 72 0.92 -2.52 -7.04
C GLU A 72 -0.30 -3.35 -6.66
N THR A 73 -0.19 -4.69 -6.71
CA THR A 73 -1.29 -5.61 -6.40
C THR A 73 -1.80 -5.43 -4.98
N ALA A 74 -0.90 -5.29 -4.01
CA ALA A 74 -1.25 -5.03 -2.62
C ALA A 74 -1.88 -3.63 -2.44
N ALA A 75 -1.36 -2.62 -3.12
CA ALA A 75 -1.90 -1.26 -3.08
C ALA A 75 -3.34 -1.21 -3.63
N ARG A 76 -3.61 -1.85 -4.77
CA ARG A 76 -4.98 -2.01 -5.31
C ARG A 76 -5.91 -2.72 -4.32
N GLY A 77 -5.43 -3.76 -3.64
CA GLY A 77 -6.18 -4.45 -2.58
C GLY A 77 -6.52 -3.56 -1.38
N MET A 78 -5.56 -2.74 -0.94
CA MET A 78 -5.75 -1.76 0.13
C MET A 78 -6.82 -0.73 -0.24
N TYR A 79 -6.69 -0.09 -1.42
CA TYR A 79 -7.66 0.91 -1.87
C TYR A 79 -9.05 0.33 -2.15
N GLN A 80 -9.15 -0.91 -2.65
CA GLN A 80 -10.43 -1.59 -2.81
C GLN A 80 -11.11 -1.79 -1.45
N ARG A 81 -10.38 -2.29 -0.45
CA ARG A 81 -10.92 -2.48 0.90
C ARG A 81 -11.33 -1.15 1.53
N TRP A 82 -10.51 -0.12 1.37
CA TRP A 82 -10.82 1.24 1.83
C TRP A 82 -12.13 1.76 1.21
N ALA A 83 -12.28 1.65 -0.11
CA ALA A 83 -13.50 2.06 -0.82
C ALA A 83 -14.74 1.27 -0.38
N ASP A 84 -14.59 -0.04 -0.19
CA ASP A 84 -15.68 -0.90 0.28
C ASP A 84 -16.12 -0.57 1.71
N LEU A 85 -15.19 -0.16 2.58
CA LEU A 85 -15.52 0.30 3.94
C LEU A 85 -16.23 1.65 3.91
N LEU A 86 -15.73 2.63 3.14
CA LEU A 86 -16.36 3.95 3.02
C LEU A 86 -17.74 3.93 2.36
N SER A 87 -17.96 2.96 1.46
CA SER A 87 -19.23 2.81 0.74
C SER A 87 -20.23 1.90 1.46
N SER A 88 -19.82 1.25 2.56
CA SER A 88 -20.72 0.38 3.33
C SER A 88 -21.61 1.22 4.24
N GLU A 89 -22.93 1.05 4.13
CA GLU A 89 -23.88 1.73 5.01
C GLU A 89 -23.75 1.18 6.43
N SER A 90 -23.70 2.09 7.42
CA SER A 90 -23.43 1.83 8.83
C SER A 90 -24.14 0.56 9.34
N GLY A 91 -23.40 -0.55 9.42
CA GLY A 91 -23.87 -1.81 10.00
C GLY A 91 -24.26 -2.94 9.03
N ARG A 92 -24.35 -2.73 7.71
CA ARG A 92 -24.53 -3.86 6.77
C ARG A 92 -23.17 -4.45 6.39
N LYS A 93 -22.99 -5.75 6.68
CA LYS A 93 -21.80 -6.54 6.34
C LYS A 93 -21.23 -6.12 4.99
N CYS A 94 -20.02 -5.56 5.01
CA CYS A 94 -19.19 -5.41 3.83
C CYS A 94 -18.87 -6.83 3.32
N SER A 95 -19.73 -7.37 2.45
CA SER A 95 -19.45 -8.62 1.78
C SER A 95 -18.18 -8.40 0.99
N ILE A 96 -17.12 -9.16 1.29
CA ILE A 96 -15.81 -9.00 0.67
C ILE A 96 -16.03 -9.15 -0.83
N LYS A 97 -15.99 -8.03 -1.56
CA LYS A 97 -16.11 -8.06 -2.99
C LYS A 97 -14.87 -8.77 -3.53
N PRO A 98 -15.03 -9.64 -4.54
CA PRO A 98 -13.87 -10.27 -5.13
C PRO A 98 -12.96 -9.17 -5.72
N PRO A 99 -11.63 -9.36 -5.70
CA PRO A 99 -10.66 -8.36 -6.14
C PRO A 99 -11.04 -7.80 -7.51
N LEU A 100 -10.79 -6.50 -7.75
CA LEU A 100 -11.11 -5.82 -9.01
C LEU A 100 -10.58 -6.57 -10.25
N THR A 101 -9.49 -7.33 -10.08
CA THR A 101 -8.84 -8.14 -11.12
C THR A 101 -9.65 -9.36 -11.57
N SER A 102 -10.75 -9.69 -10.88
CA SER A 102 -11.64 -10.83 -11.19
C SER A 102 -12.95 -10.43 -11.89
N ARG A 103 -13.21 -9.13 -12.07
CA ARG A 103 -14.40 -8.65 -12.78
C ARG A 103 -14.06 -8.43 -14.26
N ARG A 104 -14.17 -9.49 -15.06
CA ARG A 104 -14.53 -9.37 -16.47
C ARG A 104 -16.00 -9.70 -16.61
#